data_AF-A0A963EZ61-F1
#
_entry.id   AF-A0A963EZ61-F1
#
_cell.length_a   1.000
_cell.length_b   1.000
_cell.length_c   1.000
_cell.angle_alpha   90.00
_cell.angle_beta   90.00
_cell.angle_gamma   90.00
#
_symmetry.space_group_name_H-M   'P 1'
#
loop_
_entity.id
_entity.type
_entity.pdbx_description
1 polymer ?
#
loop_
_entity_poly.entity_id
_entity_poly.type
_entity_poly.pdbx_seq_one_letter_code
_entity_poly.pdbx_strand_id
1 'polypeptide(L)'
;MSRPGFSVATHLSIVWGVTLALMTLLEWGAVERNPLEHEIISPFIERQVSVSVESQQAPAGADAPAAEEADAVLRYDVALGFNGPLFLLCFFIPVLIFQGGGALWRRRRGG
;
A
#
# COMPACT_ATOMS: atom_id res chain seq x y z
N MET A 1 -30.89 -35.12 0.24
CA MET A 1 -30.52 -33.90 -0.50
C MET A 1 -29.50 -33.12 0.31
N SER A 2 -28.22 -33.33 0.05
CA SER A 2 -27.14 -32.57 0.69
C SER A 2 -27.14 -31.17 0.09
N ARG A 3 -27.63 -30.18 0.85
CA ARG A 3 -27.41 -28.78 0.49
C ARG A 3 -25.91 -28.58 0.29
N PRO A 4 -25.45 -27.86 -0.75
CA PRO A 4 -24.04 -27.47 -0.82
C PRO A 4 -23.79 -26.54 0.37
N GLY A 5 -23.36 -27.12 1.49
CA GLY A 5 -23.00 -26.37 2.68
C GLY A 5 -21.80 -25.52 2.31
N PHE A 6 -22.02 -24.21 2.18
CA PHE A 6 -20.98 -23.25 1.85
C PHE A 6 -19.81 -23.45 2.82
N SER A 7 -18.64 -23.82 2.30
CA SER A 7 -17.47 -24.09 3.13
C SER A 7 -17.05 -22.79 3.82
N VAL A 8 -17.04 -22.78 5.15
CA VAL A 8 -16.61 -21.62 5.96
C VAL A 8 -15.22 -21.14 5.53
N ALA A 9 -14.32 -22.06 5.18
CA ALA A 9 -12.99 -21.72 4.67
C ALA A 9 -13.04 -20.94 3.35
N THR A 10 -13.94 -21.32 2.44
CA THR A 10 -14.16 -20.60 1.17
C THR A 10 -14.77 -19.23 1.40
N HIS A 11 -15.72 -19.12 2.34
CA HIS A 11 -16.28 -17.82 2.73
C HIS A 11 -15.21 -16.87 3.26
N LEU A 12 -14.41 -17.33 4.23
CA LEU A 12 -13.34 -16.54 4.81
C LEU A 12 -12.28 -16.14 3.78
N SER A 13 -11.96 -17.04 2.85
CA SER A 13 -11.00 -16.74 1.77
C SER A 13 -11.52 -15.64 0.85
N ILE A 14 -12.80 -15.68 0.47
CA ILE A 14 -13.43 -14.66 -0.37
C ILE A 14 -13.49 -13.33 0.37
N VAL A 15 -14.00 -13.33 1.61
CA VAL A 15 -14.08 -12.13 2.45
C VAL A 15 -12.70 -11.50 2.59
N TRP A 16 -11.68 -12.29 2.92
CA TRP A 16 -10.30 -11.83 3.02
C TRP A 16 -9.81 -11.19 1.72
N GLY A 17 -10.02 -11.86 0.58
CA GLY A 17 -9.62 -11.33 -0.72
C GLY A 17 -10.29 -10.00 -1.06
N VAL A 18 -11.59 -9.88 -0.79
CA VAL A 18 -12.35 -8.64 -1.00
C VAL A 18 -11.84 -7.54 -0.06
N THR A 19 -11.63 -7.84 1.23
CA THR A 19 -11.10 -6.88 2.21
C THR A 19 -9.73 -6.36 1.80
N LEU A 20 -8.82 -7.26 1.40
CA LEU A 20 -7.46 -6.89 0.97
C LEU A 20 -7.51 -5.98 -0.27
N ALA A 21 -8.36 -6.31 -1.25
CA ALA A 21 -8.52 -5.50 -2.46
C ALA A 21 -9.09 -4.11 -2.15
N LEU A 22 -10.11 -4.03 -1.30
CA LEU A 22 -10.70 -2.76 -0.89
C LEU A 22 -9.70 -1.91 -0.10
N MET A 23 -8.96 -2.49 0.84
CA MET A 23 -7.90 -1.77 1.55
C MET A 23 -6.85 -1.23 0.59
N THR A 24 -6.38 -2.07 -0.35
CA THR A 24 -5.39 -1.65 -1.35
C THR A 24 -5.89 -0.48 -2.21
N LEU A 25 -7.13 -0.53 -2.68
CA LEU A 25 -7.73 0.53 -3.51
C LEU A 25 -7.93 1.83 -2.72
N LEU A 26 -8.45 1.73 -1.49
CA LEU A 26 -8.69 2.90 -0.64
C LEU A 26 -7.37 3.57 -0.27
N GLU A 27 -6.38 2.78 0.09
CA GLU A 27 -5.06 3.26 0.48
C GLU A 27 -4.33 3.88 -0.72
N TRP A 28 -4.34 3.21 -1.88
CA TRP A 28 -3.76 3.76 -3.10
C TRP A 28 -4.39 5.10 -3.47
N GLY A 29 -5.72 5.19 -3.47
CA GLY A 29 -6.43 6.43 -3.78
C GLY A 29 -6.23 7.53 -2.73
N ALA A 30 -6.04 7.18 -1.45
CA ALA A 30 -5.76 8.15 -0.40
C ALA A 30 -4.34 8.72 -0.53
N VAL A 31 -3.36 7.86 -0.81
CA VAL A 31 -1.96 8.25 -1.00
C VAL A 31 -1.79 9.05 -2.30
N GLU A 32 -2.53 8.74 -3.36
CA GLU A 32 -2.51 9.52 -4.60
C GLU A 32 -3.04 10.95 -4.40
N ARG A 33 -4.03 11.14 -3.51
CA ARG A 33 -4.59 12.47 -3.20
C ARG A 33 -3.67 13.30 -2.31
N ASN A 34 -3.09 12.69 -1.28
CA ASN A 34 -2.24 13.37 -0.30
C ASN A 34 -1.00 12.51 0.03
N PRO A 35 0.00 12.50 -0.86
CA PRO A 35 1.11 11.54 -0.79
C PRO A 35 2.03 11.71 0.43
N LEU A 36 2.05 12.89 1.04
CA LEU A 36 2.92 13.20 2.18
C LEU A 36 2.22 13.03 3.53
N GLU A 37 0.91 13.29 3.60
CA GLU A 37 0.15 13.28 4.87
C GLU A 37 -0.41 11.89 5.22
N HIS A 38 -0.63 11.01 4.23
CA HIS A 38 -1.17 9.69 4.49
C HIS A 38 -0.10 8.68 4.92
N GLU A 39 -0.39 7.95 5.99
CA GLU A 39 0.40 6.82 6.45
C GLU A 39 0.01 5.57 5.65
N ILE A 40 1.02 4.85 5.15
CA ILE A 40 0.86 3.61 4.39
C ILE A 40 0.90 2.46 5.39
N ILE A 41 -0.20 1.72 5.46
CA ILE A 41 -0.40 0.57 6.34
C ILE A 41 -0.11 -0.73 5.59
N SER A 42 -0.39 -0.77 4.28
CA SER A 42 -0.17 -1.95 3.45
C SER A 42 1.33 -2.19 3.23
N PRO A 43 1.84 -3.38 3.56
CA PRO A 43 3.27 -3.67 3.47
C PRO A 43 3.78 -3.74 2.02
N PHE A 44 2.87 -3.84 1.04
CA PHE A 44 3.17 -3.97 -0.39
C PHE A 44 3.01 -2.66 -1.17
N ILE A 45 2.68 -1.56 -0.51
CA ILE A 45 2.71 -0.22 -1.11
C ILE A 45 3.95 0.48 -0.55
N GLU A 46 4.76 1.05 -1.44
CA GLU A 46 6.02 1.72 -1.08
C GLU A 46 5.96 3.19 -1.51
N ARG A 47 6.39 4.10 -0.63
CA ARG A 47 6.54 5.53 -0.93
C ARG A 47 8.01 5.91 -0.95
N GLN A 48 8.47 6.41 -2.08
CA GLN A 48 9.79 7.01 -2.23
C GLN A 48 9.62 8.53 -2.32
N VAL A 49 10.23 9.24 -1.37
CA VAL A 49 10.20 10.71 -1.33
C VAL A 49 11.59 11.22 -1.69
N SER A 50 11.72 11.89 -2.83
CA SER A 50 12.92 12.63 -3.22
C SER A 50 12.68 14.12 -3.02
N VAL A 51 13.59 14.76 -2.29
CA VAL A 51 13.56 16.21 -2.05
C VAL A 51 14.60 16.84 -2.97
N SER A 52 14.14 17.61 -3.93
CA SER A 52 14.99 18.37 -4.85
C SER A 52 14.98 19.84 -4.41
N VAL A 53 16.16 20.38 -4.11
CA VAL A 53 16.33 21.82 -3.85
C VAL A 53 16.65 22.48 -5.19
N GLU A 54 15.68 23.15 -5.79
CA GLU A 54 15.94 23.97 -6.97
C GLU A 54 16.46 25.33 -6.49
N SER A 55 17.79 25.48 -6.45
CA SER A 55 18.41 26.79 -6.22
C SER A 55 18.04 27.69 -7.38
N GLN A 56 17.17 28.67 -7.13
CA GLN A 56 16.78 29.68 -8.10
C GLN A 56 18.06 30.39 -8.61
N GLN A 57 18.50 30.04 -9.81
CA GLN A 57 19.70 30.61 -10.40
C GLN A 57 19.38 32.06 -10.76
N ALA A 58 19.85 32.99 -9.93
CA ALA A 58 19.62 34.42 -10.12
C ALA A 58 20.05 34.83 -11.54
N PRO A 59 19.24 35.62 -12.28
CA PRO A 59 19.67 36.14 -13.56
C PRO A 59 20.91 37.00 -13.32
N ALA A 60 22.00 36.68 -14.03
CA ALA A 60 23.27 37.38 -13.89
C ALA A 60 23.11 38.83 -14.33
N GLY A 61 23.02 39.75 -13.37
CA GLY A 61 23.23 41.17 -13.58
C GLY A 61 22.20 42.06 -12.87
N ALA A 62 22.57 42.59 -11.71
CA ALA A 62 22.45 44.00 -11.32
C ALA A 62 22.70 44.15 -9.81
N ASP A 63 23.54 45.13 -9.47
CA ASP A 63 23.83 45.58 -8.10
C ASP A 63 22.59 45.99 -7.30
N ALA A 64 22.70 45.82 -5.97
CA ALA A 64 21.88 46.36 -4.85
C ALA A 64 20.83 45.41 -4.20
N PRO A 65 20.42 45.66 -2.95
CA PRO A 65 21.12 45.35 -1.69
C PRO A 65 20.41 44.24 -0.88
N ALA A 66 21.13 43.60 0.05
CA ALA A 66 20.63 42.70 1.10
C ALA A 66 19.50 41.74 0.64
N ALA A 67 19.88 40.64 -0.01
CA ALA A 67 18.96 39.55 -0.31
C ALA A 67 18.44 38.96 1.01
N GLU A 68 17.17 39.23 1.33
CA GLU A 68 16.36 38.36 2.17
C GLU A 68 16.56 36.92 1.65
N GLU A 69 16.82 36.00 2.58
CA GLU A 69 17.04 34.58 2.30
C GLU A 69 16.00 34.11 1.29
N ALA A 70 16.44 33.91 0.05
CA ALA A 70 15.60 33.41 -1.02
C ALA A 70 15.09 32.04 -0.56
N ASP A 71 13.82 32.01 -0.20
CA ASP A 71 13.09 30.86 0.30
C ASP A 71 13.27 29.73 -0.72
N ALA A 72 14.18 28.80 -0.41
CA ALA A 72 14.54 27.73 -1.31
C ALA A 72 13.28 26.88 -1.51
N VAL A 73 12.67 26.96 -2.69
CA VAL A 73 11.45 26.23 -3.02
C VAL A 73 11.79 24.74 -3.06
N LEU A 74 11.55 24.06 -1.94
CA LEU A 74 11.72 22.61 -1.80
C LEU A 74 10.69 21.92 -2.68
N ARG A 75 11.15 21.23 -3.73
CA ARG A 75 10.30 20.43 -4.60
C ARG A 75 10.32 18.98 -4.09
N TYR A 76 9.14 18.47 -3.73
CA TYR A 76 8.97 17.09 -3.29
C TYR A 76 8.48 16.25 -4.45
N ASP A 77 9.34 15.40 -5.00
CA ASP A 77 8.95 14.38 -5.96
C ASP A 77 8.60 13.11 -5.18
N VAL A 78 7.33 12.69 -5.26
CA VAL A 78 6.85 11.48 -4.60
C VAL A 78 6.55 10.41 -5.65
N ALA A 79 7.26 9.28 -5.55
CA ALA A 79 7.01 8.10 -6.36
C ALA A 79 6.36 7.00 -5.52
N LEU A 80 5.33 6.37 -6.09
CA LEU A 80 4.61 5.25 -5.48
C LEU A 80 4.96 3.96 -6.19
N GLY A 81 5.40 2.98 -5.41
CA GLY A 81 5.72 1.63 -5.85
C GLY A 81 4.68 0.63 -5.35
N PHE A 82 4.45 -0.42 -6.13
CA PHE A 82 3.61 -1.55 -5.75
C PHE A 82 4.40 -2.85 -5.82
N ASN A 83 4.54 -3.52 -4.69
CA ASN A 83 5.23 -4.79 -4.55
C ASN A 83 4.24 -5.96 -4.75
N GLY A 84 3.99 -6.31 -6.01
CA GLY A 84 3.08 -7.39 -6.40
C GLY A 84 3.39 -8.75 -5.76
N PRO A 85 4.65 -9.22 -5.70
CA PRO A 85 4.99 -10.46 -5.00
C PRO A 85 4.59 -10.44 -3.52
N LEU A 86 4.83 -9.33 -2.83
CA LEU A 86 4.47 -9.20 -1.42
C LEU A 86 2.94 -9.15 -1.23
N PHE A 87 2.21 -8.49 -2.13
CA PHE A 87 0.75 -8.52 -2.17
C PHE A 87 0.23 -9.97 -2.29
N LEU A 88 0.81 -10.76 -3.19
CA LEU A 88 0.42 -12.17 -3.35
C LEU A 88 0.70 -12.99 -2.10
N LEU A 89 1.80 -12.75 -1.38
CA LEU A 89 2.07 -13.41 -0.11
C LEU A 89 1.01 -13.04 0.94
N CYS A 90 0.69 -11.75 1.08
CA CYS A 90 -0.37 -11.28 1.98
C CYS A 90 -1.76 -11.84 1.62
N PHE A 91 -2.02 -12.07 0.33
CA PHE A 91 -3.25 -12.70 -0.15
C PHE A 91 -3.27 -14.20 0.15
N PHE A 92 -2.25 -14.95 -0.28
CA PHE A 92 -2.28 -16.41 -0.26
C PHE A 92 -2.02 -17.02 1.11
N ILE A 93 -1.17 -16.42 1.96
CA ILE A 93 -0.85 -17.01 3.27
C ILE A 93 -2.11 -17.23 4.12
N PRO A 94 -3.00 -16.24 4.32
CA PRO A 94 -4.23 -16.43 5.07
C PRO A 94 -5.19 -17.42 4.40
N VAL A 95 -5.30 -17.38 3.06
CA VAL A 95 -6.13 -18.33 2.29
C VAL A 95 -5.67 -19.77 2.51
N LEU A 96 -4.35 -20.01 2.46
CA LEU A 96 -3.76 -21.31 2.74
C LEU A 96 -4.01 -21.76 4.18
N ILE A 97 -3.97 -20.83 5.16
CA ILE A 97 -4.31 -21.13 6.55
C ILE A 97 -5.78 -21.52 6.69
N PHE A 98 -6.70 -20.81 6.07
CA PHE A 98 -8.14 -21.12 6.15
C PHE A 98 -8.46 -22.48 5.51
N GLN A 99 -7.91 -22.74 4.33
CA GLN A 99 -8.15 -23.98 3.59
C GLN A 99 -7.40 -25.17 4.20
N GLY A 100 -6.12 -24.99 4.52
CA GLY A 100 -5.27 -26.00 5.12
C GLY A 100 -5.69 -26.35 6.55
N GLY A 101 -5.99 -25.34 7.37
CA GLY A 101 -6.53 -25.52 8.73
C GLY A 101 -7.86 -26.27 8.71
N GLY A 102 -8.79 -25.91 7.80
CA GLY A 102 -10.04 -26.63 7.62
C GLY A 102 -9.87 -28.09 7.22
N ALA A 103 -8.90 -28.39 6.35
CA ALA A 103 -8.57 -29.75 5.93
C ALA A 103 -7.94 -30.57 7.07
N LEU A 104 -6.99 -30.00 7.81
CA LEU A 104 -6.31 -30.64 8.94
C LEU A 104 -7.30 -30.94 10.08
N TRP A 105 -8.19 -30.00 10.36
CA TRP A 105 -9.19 -30.11 11.40
C TRP A 105 -10.21 -31.23 11.13
N ARG A 106 -10.64 -31.38 9.86
CA ARG A 106 -11.48 -32.51 9.44
C ARG A 106 -10.77 -33.85 9.61
N ARG A 107 -9.47 -33.92 9.29
CA ARG A 107 -8.66 -35.13 9.51
C ARG A 107 -8.51 -35.49 10.99
N ARG A 108 -8.41 -34.50 11.89
CA ARG A 108 -8.29 -34.75 13.33
C ARG A 108 -9.60 -35.16 14.03
N ARG A 109 -10.77 -34.77 13.51
CA ARG A 109 -12.08 -35.14 14.11
C ARG A 109 -12.75 -36.36 13.46
N GLY A 110 -12.27 -36.81 12.31
CA GLY A 110 -12.84 -37.91 11.53
C GLY A 110 -11.95 -39.14 11.41
N GLY A 111 -10.99 -39.30 12.31
CA GLY A 111 -10.28 -40.56 12.58
C GLY A 111 -10.84 -41.20 13.84
#